data_AF-A0A2U8E2E8-F1
#
_entry.id   AF-A0A2U8E2E8-F1
#
_cell.length_a   1.000
_cell.length_b   1.000
_cell.length_c   1.000
_cell.angle_alpha   90.00
_cell.angle_beta   90.00
_cell.angle_gamma   90.00
#
_symmetry.space_group_name_H-M   'P 1'
#
loop_
_entity.id
_entity.type
_entity.pdbx_description
1 polymer ?
#
loop_
_entity_poly.entity_id
_entity_poly.type
_entity_poly.pdbx_seq_one_letter_code
_entity_poly.pdbx_strand_id
1 'polypeptide(L)'
;MKNRAMVSCRKSGRIFICPKTEKLASHKASRAFSSVFRVTLLFLKIFGWLIAHTPEFLLHFTAWLLGPVVLLLPKRRQIVFSNLHHAFPERGHAWHRKIALKSSRRLIETGMLSLASPFMSDARLCRIARATPSFDAALARRIAENPESPGVIGTLHLAYWESLTWLALFTEYRGEVGVVFRPLKNNDLNTWIKSTRERHGLRLFSRRDGLFEIFRVMKRRGVISILFDQNAGHHGALTTFLGRVCSTTEFPGTLVEKYNARLTIIYPRRYGFWRIGYECVDIVTGGSAIDATIALDRWLENALSNDDNMCASWLWSHGRWRSQNWPTLRFRFHTKNDYLDADLAAHGFTRATMPRKTRVWVRFPADKIAPAQLAAALPIFRDLRRSRPDTQLTLLAPAGALDALKPLIDDGTADYLRELPRGALASRCYFKKLRLEYPDVFVNLDESARADREAKSTRSPQRFGLARPGQRRPSLTDVYEVPADFLATNPAPAVLWRKLFEHFGLPEEGKPENLKA
;
A
#
# COMPACT_ATOMS: atom_id res chain seq x y z
N MET A 1 -59.96 -37.76 -38.04
CA MET A 1 -61.18 -37.74 -37.21
C MET A 1 -60.90 -36.97 -35.91
N LYS A 2 -61.68 -35.91 -35.65
CA LYS A 2 -61.95 -35.22 -34.36
C LYS A 2 -60.73 -34.60 -33.61
N ASN A 3 -60.77 -33.39 -33.07
CA ASN A 3 -61.75 -32.32 -33.07
C ASN A 3 -61.07 -30.99 -32.69
N ARG A 4 -61.62 -29.89 -33.20
CA ARG A 4 -61.26 -28.51 -32.89
C ARG A 4 -61.53 -28.17 -31.41
N ALA A 5 -60.72 -27.27 -30.86
CA ALA A 5 -61.20 -26.23 -29.95
C ALA A 5 -60.40 -24.95 -30.20
N MET A 6 -61.04 -24.01 -30.93
CA MET A 6 -60.64 -22.61 -30.97
C MET A 6 -61.13 -21.95 -29.68
N VAL A 7 -60.23 -21.28 -28.95
CA VAL A 7 -60.61 -20.21 -28.02
C VAL A 7 -59.79 -18.98 -28.39
N SER A 8 -60.52 -17.96 -28.83
CA SER A 8 -60.05 -16.60 -29.08
C SER A 8 -59.82 -15.90 -27.74
N CYS A 9 -58.65 -15.26 -27.56
CA CYS A 9 -58.55 -14.12 -26.66
C CYS A 9 -57.49 -13.12 -27.15
N ARG A 10 -57.92 -11.85 -27.20
CA ARG A 10 -57.18 -10.69 -27.71
C ARG A 10 -56.14 -10.17 -26.70
N LYS A 11 -55.13 -9.49 -27.27
CA LYS A 11 -54.27 -8.43 -26.69
C LYS A 11 -53.24 -8.82 -25.60
N SER A 12 -51.99 -9.00 -26.04
CA SER A 12 -50.85 -8.25 -25.49
C SER A 12 -49.66 -8.34 -26.46
N GLY A 13 -49.20 -7.21 -26.98
CA GLY A 13 -48.01 -7.14 -27.84
C GLY A 13 -46.72 -7.37 -27.04
N ARG A 14 -46.31 -8.63 -26.89
CA ARG A 14 -44.93 -8.98 -26.52
C ARG A 14 -44.32 -9.81 -27.62
N ILE A 15 -43.33 -9.22 -28.28
CA ILE A 15 -42.42 -9.91 -29.20
C ILE A 15 -41.67 -10.95 -28.37
N PHE A 16 -41.95 -12.24 -28.58
CA PHE A 16 -41.16 -13.32 -28.02
C PHE A 16 -39.82 -13.39 -28.78
N ILE A 17 -38.75 -12.86 -28.19
CA ILE A 17 -37.39 -13.13 -28.63
C ILE A 17 -37.04 -14.56 -28.22
N CYS A 18 -36.70 -15.39 -29.19
CA CYS A 18 -36.36 -16.80 -29.01
C CYS A 18 -35.16 -16.97 -28.06
N PRO A 19 -35.26 -17.73 -26.94
CA PRO A 19 -34.19 -17.87 -25.94
C PRO A 19 -32.98 -18.70 -26.40
N LYS A 20 -32.98 -19.21 -27.64
CA LYS A 20 -31.85 -19.98 -28.19
C LYS A 20 -30.68 -19.08 -28.61
N THR A 21 -30.91 -17.83 -29.02
CA THR A 21 -29.84 -16.94 -29.49
C THR A 21 -29.01 -16.33 -28.35
N GLU A 22 -29.61 -16.05 -27.19
CA GLU A 22 -28.88 -15.59 -25.99
C GLU A 22 -27.98 -16.67 -25.38
N LYS A 23 -28.41 -17.93 -25.34
CA LYS A 23 -27.56 -19.04 -24.87
C LYS A 23 -26.38 -19.32 -25.81
N LEU A 24 -26.57 -19.18 -27.13
CA LEU A 24 -25.49 -19.33 -28.12
C LEU A 24 -24.50 -18.15 -28.09
N ALA A 25 -24.98 -16.92 -27.87
CA ALA A 25 -24.11 -15.75 -27.68
C ALA A 25 -23.33 -15.81 -26.36
N SER A 26 -23.98 -16.25 -25.27
CA SER A 26 -23.36 -16.52 -23.96
C SER A 26 -22.30 -17.63 -24.02
N HIS A 27 -22.58 -18.74 -24.70
CA HIS A 27 -21.60 -19.83 -24.89
C HIS A 27 -20.46 -19.46 -25.83
N LYS A 28 -20.71 -18.70 -26.91
CA LYS A 28 -19.64 -18.19 -27.78
C LYS A 28 -18.77 -17.18 -27.04
N ALA A 29 -19.36 -16.29 -26.25
CA ALA A 29 -18.63 -15.35 -25.40
C ALA A 29 -17.80 -16.08 -24.33
N SER A 30 -18.35 -17.11 -23.66
CA SER A 30 -17.61 -17.88 -22.64
C SER A 30 -16.49 -18.74 -23.26
N ARG A 31 -16.68 -19.30 -24.45
CA ARG A 31 -15.64 -20.03 -25.21
C ARG A 31 -14.55 -19.10 -25.75
N ALA A 32 -14.91 -17.93 -26.28
CA ALA A 32 -13.96 -16.91 -26.73
C ALA A 32 -13.15 -16.35 -25.55
N PHE A 33 -13.77 -16.17 -24.38
CA PHE A 33 -13.09 -15.75 -23.16
C PHE A 33 -12.13 -16.84 -22.66
N SER A 34 -12.54 -18.12 -22.70
CA SER A 34 -11.69 -19.27 -22.37
C SER A 34 -10.50 -19.46 -23.32
N SER A 35 -10.69 -19.24 -24.64
CA SER A 35 -9.59 -19.38 -25.61
C SER A 35 -8.54 -18.27 -25.47
N VAL A 36 -8.95 -17.02 -25.24
CA VAL A 36 -8.03 -15.90 -24.96
C VAL A 36 -7.15 -16.20 -23.74
N PHE A 37 -7.70 -16.83 -22.70
CA PHE A 37 -6.92 -17.17 -21.50
C PHE A 37 -5.92 -18.31 -21.72
N ARG A 38 -6.29 -19.34 -22.48
CA ARG A 38 -5.37 -20.43 -22.85
C ARG A 38 -4.23 -19.91 -23.73
N VAL A 39 -4.54 -19.03 -24.68
CA VAL A 39 -3.55 -18.35 -25.53
C VAL A 39 -2.61 -17.50 -24.66
N THR A 40 -3.15 -16.71 -23.73
CA THR A 40 -2.34 -15.92 -22.78
C THR A 40 -1.39 -16.78 -21.96
N LEU A 41 -1.87 -17.91 -21.43
CA LEU A 41 -1.06 -18.85 -20.68
C LEU A 41 0.04 -19.48 -21.55
N LEU A 42 -0.27 -19.85 -22.79
CA LEU A 42 0.71 -20.38 -23.74
C LEU A 42 1.81 -19.36 -24.03
N PHE A 43 1.44 -18.11 -24.33
CA PHE A 43 2.41 -17.03 -24.51
C PHE A 43 3.30 -16.83 -23.29
N LEU A 44 2.72 -16.86 -22.09
CA LEU A 44 3.47 -16.72 -20.84
C LEU A 44 4.47 -17.88 -20.66
N LYS A 45 4.06 -19.11 -20.99
CA LYS A 45 4.92 -20.29 -20.92
C LYS A 45 6.06 -20.23 -21.93
N ILE A 46 5.77 -19.89 -23.18
CA ILE A 46 6.78 -19.72 -24.23
C ILE A 46 7.77 -18.63 -23.81
N PHE A 47 7.27 -17.49 -23.35
CA PHE A 47 8.12 -16.38 -22.92
C PHE A 47 8.99 -16.75 -21.71
N GLY A 48 8.43 -17.42 -20.70
CA GLY A 48 9.18 -17.93 -19.56
C GLY A 48 10.26 -18.94 -19.96
N TRP A 49 9.94 -19.85 -20.88
CA TRP A 49 10.90 -20.81 -21.43
C TRP A 49 12.04 -20.11 -22.18
N LEU A 50 11.72 -19.10 -23.00
CA LEU A 50 12.72 -18.29 -23.71
C LEU A 50 13.64 -17.56 -22.72
N ILE A 51 13.09 -16.91 -21.70
CA ILE A 51 13.90 -16.24 -20.66
C ILE A 51 14.80 -17.26 -19.96
N ALA A 52 14.30 -18.46 -19.64
CA ALA A 52 15.10 -19.49 -18.99
C ALA A 52 16.32 -19.89 -19.85
N HIS A 53 16.18 -19.99 -21.18
CA HIS A 53 17.27 -20.42 -22.06
C HIS A 53 18.14 -19.26 -22.58
N THR A 54 17.79 -18.02 -22.25
CA THR A 54 18.57 -16.84 -22.65
C THR A 54 19.80 -16.69 -21.75
N PRO A 55 21.00 -16.39 -22.31
CA PRO A 55 22.19 -16.06 -21.54
C PRO A 55 21.97 -14.92 -20.53
N GLU A 56 22.52 -15.07 -19.31
CA GLU A 56 22.31 -14.11 -18.22
C GLU A 56 22.75 -12.68 -18.57
N PHE A 57 23.78 -12.49 -19.41
CA PHE A 57 24.24 -11.14 -19.79
C PHE A 57 23.20 -10.36 -20.62
N LEU A 58 22.45 -11.03 -21.50
CA LEU A 58 21.36 -10.41 -22.28
C LEU A 58 20.19 -10.05 -21.38
N LEU A 59 19.86 -10.91 -20.42
CA LEU A 59 18.82 -10.62 -19.43
C LEU A 59 19.23 -9.48 -18.52
N HIS A 60 20.49 -9.43 -18.09
CA HIS A 60 21.01 -8.32 -17.31
C HIS A 60 20.94 -6.99 -18.07
N PHE A 61 21.33 -6.98 -19.35
CA PHE A 61 21.14 -5.82 -20.22
C PHE A 61 19.66 -5.43 -20.36
N THR A 62 18.77 -6.41 -20.52
CA THR A 62 17.31 -6.19 -20.58
C THR A 62 16.79 -5.54 -19.31
N ALA A 63 17.18 -6.02 -18.12
CA ALA A 63 16.81 -5.40 -16.85
C ALA A 63 17.36 -3.96 -16.74
N TRP A 64 18.60 -3.75 -17.18
CA TRP A 64 19.24 -2.43 -17.17
C TRP A 64 18.50 -1.43 -18.05
N LEU A 65 18.04 -1.86 -19.24
CA LEU A 65 17.31 -1.07 -20.24
C LEU A 65 15.86 -0.80 -19.82
N LEU A 66 15.13 -1.83 -19.35
CA LEU A 66 13.71 -1.72 -19.00
C LEU A 66 13.47 -1.11 -17.62
N GLY A 67 14.43 -1.19 -16.69
CA GLY A 67 14.30 -0.60 -15.35
C GLY A 67 13.89 0.88 -15.36
N PRO A 68 14.59 1.78 -16.08
CA PRO A 68 14.18 3.17 -16.24
C PRO A 68 12.74 3.37 -16.76
N VAL A 69 12.23 2.48 -17.61
CA VAL A 69 10.88 2.58 -18.20
C VAL A 69 9.81 2.53 -17.12
N VAL A 70 10.02 1.77 -16.04
CA VAL A 70 9.11 1.74 -14.87
C VAL A 70 8.91 3.14 -14.29
N LEU A 71 9.95 3.98 -14.29
CA LEU A 71 9.92 5.35 -13.78
C LEU A 71 9.42 6.37 -14.81
N LEU A 72 9.22 5.99 -16.08
CA LEU A 72 8.56 6.84 -17.06
C LEU A 72 7.03 6.84 -16.86
N LEU A 73 6.48 5.77 -16.28
CA LEU A 73 5.06 5.66 -15.93
C LEU A 73 4.71 6.61 -14.77
N PRO A 74 3.87 7.66 -14.98
CA PRO A 74 3.69 8.72 -13.99
C PRO A 74 3.22 8.25 -12.61
N LYS A 75 2.29 7.28 -12.57
CA LYS A 75 1.76 6.72 -11.32
C LYS A 75 2.84 5.94 -10.55
N ARG A 76 3.64 5.12 -11.25
CA ARG A 76 4.71 4.32 -10.63
C ARG A 76 5.84 5.21 -10.15
N ARG A 77 6.24 6.19 -10.96
CA ARG A 77 7.20 7.22 -10.58
C ARG A 77 6.78 7.94 -9.30
N GLN A 78 5.53 8.41 -9.24
CA GLN A 78 5.02 9.12 -8.07
C GLN A 78 5.10 8.25 -6.82
N ILE A 79 4.65 6.99 -6.88
CA ILE A 79 4.67 6.07 -5.74
C ILE A 79 6.11 5.82 -5.27
N VAL A 80 7.02 5.43 -6.16
CA VAL A 80 8.40 5.07 -5.79
C VAL A 80 9.12 6.25 -5.14
N PHE A 81 9.07 7.43 -5.78
CA PHE A 81 9.76 8.59 -5.23
C PHE A 81 9.08 9.14 -3.98
N SER A 82 7.74 9.13 -3.90
CA SER A 82 7.03 9.55 -2.69
C SER A 82 7.35 8.63 -1.51
N ASN A 83 7.37 7.31 -1.73
CA ASN A 83 7.72 6.34 -0.70
C ASN A 83 9.15 6.58 -0.19
N LEU A 84 10.14 6.70 -1.09
CA LEU A 84 11.53 6.95 -0.72
C LEU A 84 11.73 8.29 0.00
N HIS A 85 11.02 9.34 -0.45
CA HIS A 85 11.08 10.67 0.13
C HIS A 85 10.55 10.72 1.56
N HIS A 86 9.44 10.01 1.84
CA HIS A 86 8.86 9.97 3.19
C HIS A 86 9.58 8.96 4.10
N ALA A 87 10.06 7.85 3.55
CA ALA A 87 10.85 6.87 4.27
C ALA A 87 12.18 7.45 4.76
N PHE A 88 12.91 8.13 3.85
CA PHE A 88 14.26 8.65 4.08
C PHE A 88 14.35 10.14 3.73
N PRO A 89 13.67 11.02 4.49
CA PRO A 89 13.65 12.47 4.23
C PRO A 89 15.03 13.13 4.41
N GLU A 90 15.90 12.53 5.21
CA GLU A 90 17.29 12.97 5.44
C GLU A 90 18.20 12.70 4.25
N ARG A 91 17.82 11.80 3.34
CA ARG A 91 18.57 11.50 2.12
C ARG A 91 18.20 12.48 1.01
N GLY A 92 19.20 12.99 0.29
CA GLY A 92 18.99 13.90 -0.82
C GLY A 92 18.40 13.24 -2.07
N HIS A 93 17.89 14.06 -2.99
CA HIS A 93 17.26 13.62 -4.25
C HIS A 93 18.15 12.72 -5.12
N ALA A 94 19.47 12.91 -5.10
CA ALA A 94 20.42 12.06 -5.84
C ALA A 94 20.38 10.60 -5.34
N TRP A 95 20.31 10.41 -4.02
CA TRP A 95 20.20 9.09 -3.42
C TRP A 95 18.84 8.45 -3.73
N HIS A 96 17.73 9.20 -3.60
CA HIS A 96 16.40 8.69 -3.98
C HIS A 96 16.37 8.23 -5.43
N ARG A 97 16.96 9.00 -6.35
CA ARG A 97 17.06 8.62 -7.78
C ARG A 97 17.89 7.34 -7.99
N LYS A 98 19.04 7.23 -7.30
CA LYS A 98 19.90 6.03 -7.34
C LYS A 98 19.12 4.80 -6.90
N ILE A 99 18.47 4.85 -5.74
CA ILE A 99 17.69 3.72 -5.19
C ILE A 99 16.47 3.42 -6.06
N ALA A 100 15.71 4.42 -6.50
CA ALA A 100 14.55 4.22 -7.37
C ALA A 100 14.93 3.50 -8.68
N LEU A 101 16.02 3.91 -9.32
CA LEU A 101 16.49 3.28 -10.55
C LEU A 101 16.98 1.85 -10.30
N LYS A 102 17.77 1.65 -9.24
CA LYS A 102 18.29 0.32 -8.86
C LYS A 102 17.16 -0.64 -8.50
N SER A 103 16.18 -0.20 -7.72
CA SER A 103 14.97 -0.97 -7.39
C SER A 103 14.14 -1.30 -8.62
N SER A 104 13.98 -0.35 -9.55
CA SER A 104 13.24 -0.59 -10.79
C SER A 104 13.92 -1.64 -11.68
N ARG A 105 15.25 -1.62 -11.80
CA ARG A 105 16.00 -2.66 -12.51
C ARG A 105 15.87 -4.03 -11.84
N ARG A 106 16.00 -4.07 -10.51
CA ARG A 106 15.85 -5.30 -9.71
C ARG A 106 14.44 -5.87 -9.76
N LEU A 107 13.42 -5.03 -9.93
CA LEU A 107 12.04 -5.46 -10.14
C LEU A 107 11.90 -6.19 -11.48
N ILE A 108 12.44 -5.64 -12.58
CA ILE A 108 12.45 -6.32 -13.88
C ILE A 108 13.20 -7.65 -13.78
N GLU A 109 14.37 -7.63 -13.14
CA GLU A 109 15.18 -8.82 -12.92
C GLU A 109 14.44 -9.91 -12.13
N THR A 110 13.75 -9.52 -11.07
CA THR A 110 12.93 -10.42 -10.25
C THR A 110 11.75 -10.98 -11.05
N GLY A 111 11.11 -10.15 -11.88
CA GLY A 111 10.05 -10.57 -12.78
C GLY A 111 10.53 -11.61 -13.80
N MET A 112 11.69 -11.39 -14.41
CA MET A 112 12.28 -12.36 -15.35
C MET A 112 12.57 -13.70 -14.67
N LEU A 113 13.15 -13.70 -13.46
CA LEU A 113 13.38 -14.95 -12.73
C LEU A 113 12.07 -15.67 -12.41
N SER A 114 11.04 -14.94 -12.01
CA SER A 114 9.71 -15.49 -11.69
C SER A 114 9.06 -16.15 -12.90
N LEU A 115 9.30 -15.62 -14.11
CA LEU A 115 8.82 -16.19 -15.36
C LEU A 115 9.66 -17.39 -15.82
N ALA A 116 10.96 -17.37 -15.56
CA ALA A 116 11.90 -18.36 -16.03
C ALA A 116 12.01 -19.59 -15.13
N SER A 117 11.88 -19.43 -13.81
CA SER A 117 12.07 -20.51 -12.83
C SER A 117 11.17 -21.73 -13.01
N PRO A 118 9.91 -21.64 -13.52
CA PRO A 118 9.12 -22.82 -13.85
C PRO A 118 9.80 -23.77 -14.85
N PHE A 119 10.70 -23.24 -15.68
CA PHE A 119 11.40 -23.96 -16.75
C PHE A 119 12.86 -24.27 -16.43
N MET A 120 13.31 -23.98 -15.20
CA MET A 120 14.65 -24.33 -14.74
C MET A 120 14.65 -25.66 -14.00
N SER A 121 15.67 -26.48 -14.26
CA SER A 121 15.94 -27.71 -13.51
C SER A 121 16.39 -27.41 -12.09
N ASP A 122 16.20 -28.36 -11.18
CA ASP A 122 16.61 -28.21 -9.78
C ASP A 122 18.13 -28.03 -9.66
N ALA A 123 18.92 -28.73 -10.49
CA ALA A 123 20.37 -28.51 -10.56
C ALA A 123 20.75 -27.06 -10.91
N ARG A 124 19.96 -26.40 -11.77
CA ARG A 124 20.16 -24.98 -12.07
C ARG A 124 19.72 -24.09 -10.92
N LEU A 125 18.58 -24.38 -10.28
CA LEU A 125 18.12 -23.65 -9.10
C LEU A 125 19.16 -23.71 -7.97
N CYS A 126 19.74 -24.88 -7.70
CA CYS A 126 20.79 -25.07 -6.70
C CYS A 126 22.13 -24.40 -7.07
N ARG A 127 22.34 -24.04 -8.34
CA ARG A 127 23.51 -23.26 -8.77
C ARG A 127 23.34 -21.76 -8.50
N ILE A 128 22.11 -21.26 -8.62
CA ILE A 128 21.81 -19.83 -8.51
C ILE A 128 21.37 -19.42 -7.10
N ALA A 129 20.97 -20.37 -6.26
CA ALA A 129 20.53 -20.15 -4.90
C ALA A 129 21.29 -21.05 -3.92
N ARG A 130 21.45 -20.59 -2.68
CA ARG A 130 22.07 -21.34 -1.58
C ARG A 130 21.45 -20.97 -0.24
N ALA A 131 21.49 -21.89 0.72
CA ALA A 131 21.36 -21.54 2.13
C ALA A 131 22.61 -20.75 2.56
N THR A 132 22.44 -19.72 3.38
CA THR A 132 23.56 -19.01 4.01
C THR A 132 23.84 -19.61 5.39
N PRO A 133 25.01 -19.33 6.00
CA PRO A 133 25.29 -19.76 7.37
C PRO A 133 24.23 -19.31 8.39
N SER A 134 23.57 -18.16 8.17
CA SER A 134 22.50 -17.69 9.06
C SER A 134 21.25 -18.59 8.97
N PHE A 135 20.94 -19.06 7.76
CA PHE A 135 19.86 -20.01 7.53
C PHE A 135 20.15 -21.38 8.15
N ASP A 136 21.35 -21.91 7.90
CA ASP A 136 21.75 -23.22 8.45
C ASP A 136 21.76 -23.19 9.99
N ALA A 137 22.27 -22.11 10.59
CA ALA A 137 22.27 -21.94 12.04
C ALA A 137 20.85 -21.85 12.62
N ALA A 138 19.93 -21.13 11.98
CA ALA A 138 18.55 -21.04 12.44
C ALA A 138 17.80 -22.37 12.32
N LEU A 139 18.05 -23.12 11.24
CA LEU A 139 17.51 -24.46 11.05
C LEU A 139 18.05 -25.43 12.10
N ALA A 140 19.36 -25.42 12.34
CA ALA A 140 20.00 -26.25 13.35
C ALA A 140 19.45 -25.96 14.75
N ARG A 141 19.29 -24.68 15.13
CA ARG A 141 18.65 -24.29 16.39
C ARG A 141 17.23 -24.82 16.51
N ARG A 142 16.43 -24.71 15.44
CA ARG A 142 15.07 -25.26 15.45
C ARG A 142 15.06 -26.76 15.70
N ILE A 143 15.93 -27.51 15.01
CA ILE A 143 16.03 -28.96 15.15
C ILE A 143 16.51 -29.34 16.56
N ALA A 144 17.45 -28.59 17.13
CA ALA A 144 18.03 -28.87 18.45
C ALA A 144 17.10 -28.51 19.62
N GLU A 145 16.43 -27.36 19.58
CA GLU A 145 15.64 -26.84 20.70
C GLU A 145 14.26 -27.51 20.78
N ASN A 146 13.53 -27.51 19.67
CA ASN A 146 12.18 -28.10 19.62
C ASN A 146 11.79 -28.36 18.15
N PRO A 147 12.14 -29.52 17.58
CA PRO A 147 11.89 -29.83 16.17
C PRO A 147 10.39 -29.81 15.82
N GLU A 148 9.56 -30.11 16.81
CA GLU A 148 8.09 -30.17 16.76
C GLU A 148 7.43 -28.85 17.18
N SER A 149 8.18 -27.74 17.30
CA SER A 149 7.57 -26.43 17.56
C SER A 149 6.86 -25.91 16.30
N PRO A 150 5.61 -25.43 16.41
CA PRO A 150 4.97 -24.74 15.30
C PRO A 150 5.78 -23.50 14.94
N GLY A 151 5.87 -23.20 13.64
CA GLY A 151 6.68 -22.10 13.13
C GLY A 151 5.86 -21.06 12.38
N VAL A 152 6.20 -19.79 12.56
CA VAL A 152 5.70 -18.69 11.75
C VAL A 152 6.89 -18.04 11.05
N ILE A 153 6.84 -17.97 9.72
CA ILE A 153 7.83 -17.28 8.90
C ILE A 153 7.23 -15.95 8.44
N GLY A 154 7.77 -14.84 8.93
CA GLY A 154 7.61 -13.54 8.30
C GLY A 154 8.47 -13.49 7.03
N THR A 155 7.86 -13.18 5.89
CA THR A 155 8.62 -12.89 4.66
C THR A 155 8.14 -11.60 4.01
N LEU A 156 8.84 -11.16 2.96
CA LEU A 156 8.66 -9.84 2.38
C LEU A 156 8.86 -9.84 0.87
N HIS A 157 8.33 -8.82 0.19
CA HIS A 157 8.53 -8.58 -1.23
C HIS A 157 9.92 -7.99 -1.49
N LEU A 158 10.94 -8.80 -1.21
CA LEU A 158 12.35 -8.51 -1.34
C LEU A 158 12.99 -9.44 -2.37
N ALA A 159 13.90 -8.90 -3.18
CA ALA A 159 14.78 -9.62 -4.11
C ALA A 159 14.42 -11.08 -4.43
N TYR A 160 13.73 -11.36 -5.53
CA TYR A 160 13.41 -12.75 -5.90
C TYR A 160 12.55 -13.52 -4.88
N TRP A 161 11.69 -12.86 -4.10
CA TRP A 161 10.85 -13.49 -3.07
C TRP A 161 10.16 -14.82 -3.50
N GLU A 162 9.80 -14.97 -4.78
CA GLU A 162 9.25 -16.22 -5.32
C GLU A 162 10.19 -17.43 -5.17
N SER A 163 11.50 -17.23 -5.09
CA SER A 163 12.49 -18.28 -4.91
C SER A 163 12.41 -18.95 -3.54
N LEU A 164 11.75 -18.34 -2.56
CA LEU A 164 11.46 -18.98 -1.27
C LEU A 164 10.59 -20.24 -1.44
N THR A 165 9.93 -20.40 -2.58
CA THR A 165 9.23 -21.64 -2.91
C THR A 165 10.17 -22.84 -3.13
N TRP A 166 11.47 -22.60 -3.29
CA TRP A 166 12.49 -23.62 -3.51
C TRP A 166 13.19 -24.04 -2.22
N LEU A 167 12.81 -23.49 -1.06
CA LEU A 167 13.53 -23.72 0.20
C LEU A 167 13.72 -25.20 0.53
N ALA A 168 12.78 -26.07 0.17
CA ALA A 168 12.88 -27.52 0.38
C ALA A 168 14.07 -28.18 -0.34
N LEU A 169 14.64 -27.54 -1.38
CA LEU A 169 15.88 -28.00 -2.02
C LEU A 169 17.13 -27.72 -1.17
N PHE A 170 17.01 -26.84 -0.17
CA PHE A 170 18.11 -26.33 0.66
C PHE A 170 17.91 -26.63 2.15
N THR A 171 16.93 -27.45 2.51
CA THR A 171 16.68 -27.82 3.91
C THR A 171 16.34 -29.30 4.04
N GLU A 172 16.77 -29.87 5.17
CA GLU A 172 16.37 -31.21 5.60
C GLU A 172 15.02 -31.22 6.32
N TYR A 173 14.38 -30.06 6.53
CA TYR A 173 13.06 -29.99 7.14
C TYR A 173 12.03 -30.78 6.32
N ARG A 174 11.26 -31.65 7.00
CA ARG A 174 10.21 -32.50 6.39
C ARG A 174 8.80 -32.20 6.89
N GLY A 175 8.64 -31.21 7.76
CA GLY A 175 7.32 -30.82 8.25
C GLY A 175 6.49 -30.06 7.21
N GLU A 176 5.18 -29.94 7.47
CA GLU A 176 4.25 -29.27 6.57
C GLU A 176 4.50 -27.75 6.52
N VAL A 177 4.76 -27.20 5.32
CA VAL A 177 4.96 -25.76 5.10
C VAL A 177 3.80 -25.19 4.29
N GLY A 178 3.12 -24.21 4.87
CA GLY A 178 2.04 -23.44 4.27
C GLY A 178 2.44 -22.04 3.90
N VAL A 179 1.98 -21.54 2.75
CA VAL A 179 2.16 -20.13 2.35
C VAL A 179 0.81 -19.52 2.02
N VAL A 180 0.51 -18.37 2.61
CA VAL A 180 -0.73 -17.65 2.32
C VAL A 180 -0.61 -16.89 1.01
N PHE A 181 -1.55 -17.09 0.09
CA PHE A 181 -1.57 -16.37 -1.18
C PHE A 181 -2.95 -15.82 -1.54
N ARG A 182 -2.96 -14.85 -2.46
CA ARG A 182 -4.17 -14.33 -3.07
C ARG A 182 -4.33 -14.94 -4.47
N PRO A 183 -5.45 -15.64 -4.76
CA PRO A 183 -5.65 -16.23 -6.06
C PRO A 183 -5.77 -15.18 -7.16
N LEU A 184 -5.30 -15.53 -8.35
CA LEU A 184 -5.47 -14.71 -9.55
C LEU A 184 -6.91 -14.86 -10.06
N LYS A 185 -7.39 -13.82 -10.76
CA LYS A 185 -8.74 -13.84 -11.36
C LYS A 185 -8.89 -14.89 -12.48
N ASN A 186 -7.79 -15.19 -13.18
CA ASN A 186 -7.77 -16.20 -14.24
C ASN A 186 -7.44 -17.57 -13.62
N ASN A 187 -8.39 -18.49 -13.68
CA ASN A 187 -8.27 -19.82 -13.08
C ASN A 187 -7.15 -20.66 -13.71
N ASP A 188 -7.00 -20.67 -15.04
CA ASP A 188 -5.95 -21.45 -15.72
C ASP A 188 -4.56 -20.97 -15.31
N LEU A 189 -4.38 -19.65 -15.27
CA LEU A 189 -3.12 -19.04 -14.82
C LEU A 189 -2.88 -19.29 -13.32
N ASN A 190 -3.93 -19.21 -12.50
CA ASN A 190 -3.86 -19.49 -11.07
C ASN A 190 -3.43 -20.93 -10.80
N THR A 191 -4.03 -21.91 -11.49
CA THR A 191 -3.69 -23.33 -11.38
C THR A 191 -2.25 -23.59 -11.81
N TRP A 192 -1.81 -23.00 -12.93
CA TRP A 192 -0.42 -23.14 -13.37
C TRP A 192 0.56 -22.55 -12.34
N ILE A 193 0.36 -21.31 -11.89
CA ILE A 193 1.24 -20.69 -10.87
C ILE A 193 1.26 -21.52 -9.57
N LYS A 194 0.10 -22.02 -9.15
CA LYS A 194 0.00 -22.89 -7.98
C LYS A 194 0.86 -24.14 -8.17
N SER A 195 0.70 -24.86 -9.29
CA SER A 195 1.51 -26.06 -9.60
C SER A 195 3.02 -25.77 -9.62
N THR A 196 3.44 -24.62 -10.12
CA THR A 196 4.87 -24.27 -10.18
C THR A 196 5.46 -23.95 -8.82
N ARG A 197 4.66 -23.35 -7.93
CA ARG A 197 5.08 -22.96 -6.57
C ARG A 197 5.01 -24.11 -5.58
N GLU A 198 4.11 -25.07 -5.77
CA GLU A 198 3.96 -26.25 -4.90
C GLU A 198 4.89 -27.42 -5.29
N ARG A 199 5.64 -27.31 -6.40
CA ARG A 199 6.44 -28.42 -6.96
C ARG A 199 7.54 -28.97 -6.03
N HIS A 200 7.93 -28.19 -5.02
CA HIS A 200 8.93 -28.58 -4.01
C HIS A 200 8.31 -28.85 -2.63
N GLY A 201 7.00 -29.13 -2.56
CA GLY A 201 6.35 -29.66 -1.35
C GLY A 201 5.69 -28.63 -0.43
N LEU A 202 5.83 -27.33 -0.68
CA LEU A 202 5.03 -26.33 0.03
C LEU A 202 3.57 -26.36 -0.42
N ARG A 203 2.67 -25.92 0.45
CA ARG A 203 1.23 -25.82 0.15
C ARG A 203 0.78 -24.36 0.12
N LEU A 204 0.09 -23.96 -0.93
CA LEU A 204 -0.47 -22.62 -1.08
C LEU A 204 -1.91 -22.55 -0.57
N PHE A 205 -2.11 -21.74 0.47
CA PHE A 205 -3.42 -21.49 1.09
C PHE A 205 -4.04 -20.20 0.56
N SER A 206 -5.17 -20.34 -0.12
CA SER A 206 -5.90 -19.23 -0.72
C SER A 206 -6.64 -18.43 0.36
N ARG A 207 -6.42 -17.11 0.40
CA ARG A 207 -7.23 -16.23 1.26
C ARG A 207 -8.73 -16.26 0.92
N ARG A 208 -9.11 -16.63 -0.31
CA ARG A 208 -10.51 -16.66 -0.75
C ARG A 208 -11.26 -17.87 -0.19
N ASP A 209 -10.57 -18.99 -0.04
CA ASP A 209 -11.17 -20.28 0.31
C ASP A 209 -11.22 -20.49 1.84
N GLY A 210 -10.80 -19.46 2.60
CA GLY A 210 -10.75 -19.46 4.06
C GLY A 210 -9.39 -19.87 4.62
N LEU A 211 -9.08 -19.39 5.82
CA LEU A 211 -7.80 -19.65 6.51
C LEU A 211 -7.87 -20.88 7.44
N PHE A 212 -8.93 -21.69 7.36
CA PHE A 212 -9.14 -22.84 8.25
C PHE A 212 -8.01 -23.88 8.16
N GLU A 213 -7.50 -24.15 6.96
CA GLU A 213 -6.38 -25.08 6.77
C GLU A 213 -5.10 -24.61 7.44
N ILE A 214 -4.84 -23.30 7.47
CA ILE A 214 -3.67 -22.73 8.13
C ILE A 214 -3.67 -23.09 9.62
N PHE A 215 -4.83 -22.97 10.27
CA PHE A 215 -4.96 -23.36 11.67
C PHE A 215 -4.77 -24.87 11.88
N ARG A 216 -5.15 -25.71 10.91
CA ARG A 216 -4.87 -27.17 10.98
C ARG A 216 -3.38 -27.47 10.86
N VAL A 217 -2.66 -26.80 9.96
CA VAL A 217 -1.19 -26.91 9.86
C VAL A 217 -0.53 -26.53 11.18
N MET A 218 -0.92 -25.39 11.77
CA MET A 218 -0.37 -24.95 13.06
C MET A 218 -0.66 -25.95 14.19
N LYS A 219 -1.87 -26.52 14.24
CA LYS A 219 -2.22 -27.59 15.20
C LYS A 219 -1.39 -28.86 15.01
N ARG A 220 -1.03 -29.18 13.76
CA ARG A 220 -0.09 -30.26 13.40
C ARG A 220 1.37 -29.84 13.52
N ARG A 221 1.67 -28.75 14.22
CA ARG A 221 3.04 -28.27 14.47
C ARG A 221 3.84 -27.93 13.20
N GLY A 222 3.14 -27.65 12.11
CA GLY A 222 3.74 -27.20 10.85
C GLY A 222 4.18 -25.74 10.87
N VAL A 223 4.52 -25.25 9.68
CA VAL A 223 5.06 -23.89 9.47
C VAL A 223 4.15 -23.09 8.55
N ILE A 224 3.90 -21.84 8.92
CA ILE A 224 3.12 -20.92 8.09
C ILE A 224 3.97 -19.71 7.73
N SER A 225 4.11 -19.45 6.43
CA SER A 225 4.80 -18.29 5.88
C SER A 225 3.79 -17.23 5.40
N ILE A 226 4.05 -15.98 5.80
CA ILE A 226 3.20 -14.83 5.52
C ILE A 226 4.05 -13.66 5.04
N LEU A 227 3.66 -13.08 3.90
CA LEU A 227 4.17 -11.78 3.45
C LEU A 227 3.57 -10.67 4.32
N PHE A 228 4.38 -10.06 5.18
CA PHE A 228 3.90 -9.07 6.17
C PHE A 228 4.05 -7.61 5.72
N ASP A 229 4.89 -7.35 4.72
CA ASP A 229 5.34 -6.02 4.30
C ASP A 229 4.37 -5.26 3.37
N GLN A 230 3.15 -5.76 3.18
CA GLN A 230 2.12 -5.07 2.37
C GLN A 230 1.19 -4.24 3.23
N ASN A 231 0.43 -3.35 2.57
CA ASN A 231 -0.68 -2.65 3.21
C ASN A 231 -1.83 -3.64 3.48
N ALA A 232 -2.22 -3.79 4.74
CA ALA A 232 -3.29 -4.69 5.17
C ALA A 232 -4.71 -4.10 5.00
N GLY A 233 -4.82 -2.86 4.54
CA GLY A 233 -6.11 -2.20 4.26
C GLY A 233 -6.83 -1.78 5.54
N HIS A 234 -8.15 -1.99 5.62
CA HIS A 234 -8.95 -1.59 6.79
C HIS A 234 -8.94 -2.63 7.91
N HIS A 235 -8.47 -3.84 7.62
CA HIS A 235 -8.48 -4.97 8.56
C HIS A 235 -7.14 -5.19 9.25
N GLY A 236 -6.11 -4.40 8.93
CA GLY A 236 -4.85 -4.44 9.66
C GLY A 236 -4.84 -3.49 10.84
N ALA A 237 -3.90 -3.71 11.76
CA ALA A 237 -3.64 -2.83 12.88
C ALA A 237 -3.02 -1.51 12.40
N LEU A 238 -3.34 -0.42 13.11
CA LEU A 238 -2.65 0.86 12.96
C LEU A 238 -1.30 0.78 13.66
N THR A 239 -0.23 0.99 12.89
CA THR A 239 1.15 1.07 13.37
C THR A 239 1.88 2.16 12.59
N THR A 240 3.16 2.35 12.84
CA THR A 240 4.06 3.06 11.94
C THR A 240 4.97 2.09 11.18
N PHE A 241 5.44 2.54 10.02
CA PHE A 241 6.54 1.91 9.29
C PHE A 241 7.44 3.02 8.74
N LEU A 242 8.73 2.99 9.09
CA LEU A 242 9.71 4.06 8.86
C LEU A 242 9.21 5.42 9.39
N GLY A 243 8.61 5.42 10.58
CA GLY A 243 8.07 6.59 11.27
C GLY A 243 6.82 7.19 10.62
N ARG A 244 6.16 6.48 9.71
CA ARG A 244 4.92 6.94 9.06
C ARG A 244 3.80 5.96 9.28
N VAL A 245 2.62 6.48 9.64
CA VAL A 245 1.41 5.68 9.90
C VAL A 245 1.07 4.78 8.70
N CYS A 246 0.81 3.51 8.99
CA CYS A 246 0.44 2.49 8.01
C CYS A 246 -0.59 1.50 8.59
N SER A 247 -1.01 0.53 7.76
CA SER A 247 -1.81 -0.60 8.20
C SER A 247 -1.02 -1.90 8.05
N THR A 248 -0.73 -2.55 9.16
CA THR A 248 0.08 -3.78 9.24
C THR A 248 -0.80 -5.00 9.48
N THR A 249 -0.44 -6.13 8.88
CA THR A 249 -1.15 -7.39 9.10
C THR A 249 -0.77 -7.98 10.45
N GLU A 250 -1.77 -8.20 11.30
CA GLU A 250 -1.60 -8.84 12.62
C GLU A 250 -1.44 -10.37 12.51
N PHE A 251 -1.65 -10.92 11.31
CA PHE A 251 -1.82 -12.36 11.13
C PHE A 251 -0.61 -13.20 11.59
N PRO A 252 0.66 -12.81 11.31
CA PRO A 252 1.81 -13.50 11.88
C PRO A 252 1.79 -13.50 13.40
N GLY A 253 1.54 -12.33 14.02
CA GLY A 253 1.51 -12.18 15.46
C GLY A 253 0.41 -13.00 16.12
N THR A 254 -0.81 -13.02 15.55
CA THR A 254 -1.90 -13.85 16.06
C THR A 254 -1.56 -15.35 16.03
N LEU A 255 -0.79 -15.81 15.04
CA LEU A 255 -0.34 -17.20 14.98
C LEU A 255 0.75 -17.50 16.01
N VAL A 256 1.67 -16.57 16.23
CA VAL A 256 2.71 -16.67 17.27
C VAL A 256 2.07 -16.82 18.64
N GLU A 257 1.19 -15.89 19.01
CA GLU A 257 0.53 -15.88 20.31
C GLU A 257 -0.35 -17.11 20.53
N LYS A 258 -1.22 -17.43 19.55
CA LYS A 258 -2.19 -18.52 19.69
C LYS A 258 -1.56 -19.91 19.81
N TYR A 259 -0.42 -20.13 19.16
CA TYR A 259 0.22 -21.44 19.09
C TYR A 259 1.56 -21.51 19.82
N ASN A 260 1.96 -20.44 20.51
CA ASN A 260 3.30 -20.28 21.07
C ASN A 260 4.38 -20.64 20.03
N ALA A 261 4.21 -20.12 18.80
CA ALA A 261 5.00 -20.52 17.66
C ALA A 261 6.30 -19.73 17.56
N ARG A 262 7.38 -20.39 17.13
CA ARG A 262 8.66 -19.71 16.86
C ARG A 262 8.49 -18.75 15.69
N LEU A 263 8.86 -17.49 15.88
CA LEU A 263 8.84 -16.48 14.83
C LEU A 263 10.23 -16.33 14.20
N THR A 264 10.29 -16.51 12.89
CA THR A 264 11.52 -16.23 12.12
C THR A 264 11.21 -15.36 10.92
N ILE A 265 12.22 -14.65 10.41
CA ILE A 265 12.16 -14.00 9.11
C ILE A 265 13.07 -14.76 8.16
N ILE A 266 12.49 -15.27 7.07
CA ILE A 266 13.25 -15.89 5.98
C ILE A 266 13.07 -15.06 4.72
N TYR A 267 14.19 -14.65 4.14
CA TYR A 267 14.19 -13.79 2.96
C TYR A 267 15.36 -14.09 2.04
N PRO A 268 15.17 -13.91 0.72
CA PRO A 268 16.26 -13.97 -0.24
C PRO A 268 17.07 -12.67 -0.23
N ARG A 269 18.39 -12.81 -0.12
CA ARG A 269 19.37 -11.75 -0.30
C ARG A 269 19.99 -11.85 -1.69
N ARG A 270 20.08 -10.70 -2.38
CA ARG A 270 20.70 -10.59 -3.71
C ARG A 270 22.20 -10.40 -3.58
N TYR A 271 22.99 -11.31 -4.16
CA TYR A 271 24.45 -11.19 -4.26
C TYR A 271 24.93 -10.83 -5.67
N GLY A 272 24.07 -10.95 -6.67
CA GLY A 272 24.38 -10.70 -8.07
C GLY A 272 23.18 -10.99 -8.95
N PHE A 273 23.34 -10.91 -10.27
CA PHE A 273 22.28 -11.26 -11.21
C PHE A 273 21.92 -12.74 -11.05
N TRP A 274 20.70 -13.03 -10.59
CA TRP A 274 20.26 -14.38 -10.22
C TRP A 274 21.27 -15.11 -9.33
N ARG A 275 21.82 -14.42 -8.33
CA ARG A 275 22.59 -15.06 -7.24
C ARG A 275 21.90 -14.76 -5.92
N ILE A 276 21.40 -15.80 -5.29
CA ILE A 276 20.48 -15.74 -4.15
C ILE A 276 21.12 -16.44 -2.96
N GLY A 277 21.13 -15.80 -1.80
CA GLY A 277 21.31 -16.51 -0.53
C GLY A 277 20.06 -16.38 0.31
N TYR A 278 19.56 -17.48 0.84
CA TYR A 278 18.46 -17.46 1.81
C TYR A 278 19.03 -17.14 3.17
N GLU A 279 18.59 -16.04 3.75
CA GLU A 279 18.94 -15.62 5.10
C GLU A 279 17.79 -15.98 6.05
N CYS A 280 18.12 -16.31 7.30
CA CYS A 280 17.14 -16.51 8.35
C CYS A 280 17.52 -15.70 9.59
N VAL A 281 16.53 -15.04 10.18
CA VAL A 281 16.69 -14.31 11.44
C VAL A 281 15.63 -14.80 12.41
N ASP A 282 16.04 -15.19 13.62
CA ASP A 282 15.11 -15.47 14.71
C ASP A 282 14.61 -14.16 15.30
N ILE A 283 13.30 -14.05 15.49
CA ILE A 283 12.68 -12.87 16.09
C ILE A 283 12.21 -13.25 17.48
N VAL A 284 12.91 -12.72 18.48
CA VAL A 284 12.52 -12.85 19.88
C VAL A 284 11.38 -11.86 20.15
N THR A 285 10.28 -12.35 20.72
CA THR A 285 9.10 -11.55 21.03
C THR A 285 8.66 -11.83 22.46
N GLY A 286 7.84 -10.95 23.05
CA GLY A 286 7.18 -11.19 24.33
C GLY A 286 6.07 -12.24 24.28
N GLY A 287 5.87 -12.89 23.12
CA GLY A 287 4.82 -13.90 22.91
C GLY A 287 3.45 -13.34 22.53
N SER A 288 3.22 -12.03 22.69
CA SER A 288 1.96 -11.39 22.28
C SER A 288 1.90 -11.12 20.77
N ALA A 289 0.69 -11.05 20.20
CA ALA A 289 0.52 -10.72 18.79
C ALA A 289 1.02 -9.31 18.43
N ILE A 290 0.89 -8.37 19.37
CA ILE A 290 1.35 -6.99 19.22
C ILE A 290 2.88 -6.96 19.09
N ASP A 291 3.59 -7.59 20.03
CA ASP A 291 5.06 -7.61 20.04
C ASP A 291 5.62 -8.27 18.78
N ALA A 292 5.05 -9.41 18.38
CA ALA A 292 5.46 -10.10 17.17
C ALA A 292 5.23 -9.27 15.90
N THR A 293 4.10 -8.56 15.82
CA THR A 293 3.78 -7.70 14.67
C THR A 293 4.76 -6.53 14.58
N ILE A 294 5.02 -5.85 15.69
CA ILE A 294 5.95 -4.71 15.76
C ILE A 294 7.40 -5.16 15.49
N ALA A 295 7.82 -6.30 16.03
CA ALA A 295 9.20 -6.80 15.86
C ALA A 295 9.53 -7.10 14.39
N LEU A 296 8.58 -7.61 13.61
CA LEU A 296 8.76 -7.84 12.17
C LEU A 296 8.98 -6.53 11.40
N ASP A 297 8.13 -5.53 11.65
CA ASP A 297 8.25 -4.21 11.00
C ASP A 297 9.55 -3.52 11.42
N ARG A 298 9.91 -3.52 12.72
CA ARG A 298 11.17 -2.95 13.23
C ARG A 298 12.41 -3.59 12.61
N TRP A 299 12.42 -4.91 12.47
CA TRP A 299 13.52 -5.61 11.80
C TRP A 299 13.65 -5.12 10.34
N LEU A 300 12.54 -4.99 9.63
CA LEU A 300 12.54 -4.54 8.25
C LEU A 300 13.00 -3.09 8.14
N GLU A 301 12.53 -2.20 9.01
CA GLU A 301 12.99 -0.81 9.06
C GLU A 301 14.51 -0.71 9.22
N ASN A 302 15.06 -1.48 10.16
CA ASN A 302 16.49 -1.56 10.39
C ASN A 302 17.25 -2.07 9.17
N ALA A 303 16.74 -3.13 8.52
CA ALA A 303 17.34 -3.69 7.32
C ALA A 303 17.33 -2.69 6.14
N LEU A 304 16.24 -1.95 5.92
CA LEU A 304 16.15 -0.96 4.84
C LEU A 304 16.99 0.28 5.12
N SER A 305 17.17 0.67 6.38
CA SER A 305 17.91 1.88 6.76
C SER A 305 19.42 1.68 6.73
N ASN A 306 19.89 0.47 7.08
CA ASN A 306 21.31 0.19 7.24
C ASN A 306 21.94 -0.59 6.07
N ASP A 307 21.14 -1.02 5.10
CA ASP A 307 21.64 -1.81 3.97
C ASP A 307 21.04 -1.34 2.63
N ASP A 308 21.83 -0.59 1.84
CA ASP A 308 21.50 -0.13 0.49
C ASP A 308 21.12 -1.29 -0.46
N ASN A 309 21.63 -2.49 -0.23
CA ASN A 309 21.27 -3.68 -1.01
C ASN A 309 19.87 -4.19 -0.66
N MET A 310 19.49 -4.17 0.62
CA MET A 310 18.13 -4.51 1.05
C MET A 310 17.16 -3.42 0.63
N CYS A 311 17.50 -2.16 0.89
CA CYS A 311 16.74 -1.00 0.48
C CYS A 311 16.40 -1.03 -1.01
N ALA A 312 17.40 -1.16 -1.89
CA ALA A 312 17.14 -1.22 -3.32
C ALA A 312 16.49 -2.53 -3.80
N SER A 313 16.40 -3.57 -2.97
CA SER A 313 15.76 -4.85 -3.31
C SER A 313 14.29 -4.93 -2.91
N TRP A 314 13.82 -4.01 -2.06
CA TRP A 314 12.43 -3.98 -1.62
C TRP A 314 11.51 -3.38 -2.69
N LEU A 315 10.25 -3.81 -2.68
CA LEU A 315 9.25 -3.43 -3.68
C LEU A 315 8.72 -2.00 -3.47
N TRP A 316 9.54 -0.98 -3.73
CA TRP A 316 9.17 0.44 -3.60
C TRP A 316 7.98 0.88 -4.47
N SER A 317 7.60 0.08 -5.46
CA SER A 317 6.50 0.38 -6.39
C SER A 317 5.10 -0.01 -5.87
N HIS A 318 5.00 -0.59 -4.67
CA HIS A 318 3.74 -0.87 -3.99
C HIS A 318 3.29 0.32 -3.11
N GLY A 319 2.04 0.32 -2.66
CA GLY A 319 1.48 1.37 -1.81
C GLY A 319 1.44 0.98 -0.33
N ARG A 320 2.60 0.78 0.33
CA ARG A 320 2.70 0.41 1.76
C ARG A 320 1.92 1.37 2.66
N TRP A 321 2.15 2.66 2.49
CA TRP A 321 1.44 3.72 3.23
C TRP A 321 0.13 4.15 2.58
N ARG A 322 -0.45 3.36 1.67
CA ARG A 322 -1.76 3.66 1.09
C ARG A 322 -2.90 3.33 2.07
N SER A 323 -2.71 3.62 3.35
CA SER A 323 -3.69 3.49 4.43
C SER A 323 -4.32 4.85 4.74
N GLN A 324 -5.41 4.90 5.51
CA GLN A 324 -6.06 6.15 5.92
C GLN A 324 -6.41 7.10 4.75
N ASN A 325 -6.67 6.57 3.55
CA ASN A 325 -6.86 7.35 2.31
C ASN A 325 -8.32 7.49 1.89
N TRP A 326 -9.27 7.13 2.75
CA TRP A 326 -10.68 7.38 2.49
C TRP A 326 -10.94 8.87 2.72
N PRO A 327 -11.42 9.62 1.71
CA PRO A 327 -11.57 11.07 1.83
C PRO A 327 -12.37 11.47 3.07
N THR A 328 -13.50 10.83 3.32
CA THR A 328 -14.42 11.12 4.44
C THR A 328 -13.89 10.74 5.82
N LEU A 329 -12.75 10.05 5.90
CA LEU A 329 -12.10 9.63 7.14
C LEU A 329 -10.68 10.16 7.24
N ARG A 330 -10.29 11.09 6.36
CA ARG A 330 -8.90 11.48 6.19
C ARG A 330 -8.34 12.22 7.40
N PHE A 331 -9.15 12.96 8.15
CA PHE A 331 -8.68 13.78 9.27
C PHE A 331 -8.89 13.13 10.65
N ARG A 332 -8.99 11.80 10.69
CA ARG A 332 -8.91 10.99 11.91
C ARG A 332 -8.21 9.65 11.63
N PHE A 333 -7.80 8.94 12.67
CA PHE A 333 -7.42 7.54 12.51
C PHE A 333 -8.67 6.67 12.43
N HIS A 334 -8.73 5.78 11.44
CA HIS A 334 -9.77 4.78 11.31
C HIS A 334 -9.17 3.39 11.13
N THR A 335 -9.40 2.52 12.10
CA THR A 335 -8.65 1.26 12.24
C THR A 335 -9.58 0.22 12.87
N LYS A 336 -9.29 -1.07 12.63
CA LYS A 336 -9.92 -2.15 13.37
C LYS A 336 -9.27 -2.30 14.75
N ASN A 337 -7.94 -2.34 14.76
CA ASN A 337 -7.10 -2.51 15.94
C ASN A 337 -6.06 -1.40 15.96
N ASP A 338 -5.84 -0.80 17.12
CA ASP A 338 -4.88 0.29 17.30
C ASP A 338 -3.67 -0.20 18.10
N TYR A 339 -2.56 -0.42 17.40
CA TYR A 339 -1.27 -0.81 18.00
C TYR A 339 -0.31 0.39 18.06
N LEU A 340 -0.78 1.59 17.73
CA LEU A 340 0.08 2.75 17.52
C LEU A 340 0.84 3.11 18.79
N ASP A 341 0.21 3.08 19.96
CA ASP A 341 0.89 3.43 21.23
C ASP A 341 1.99 2.43 21.60
N ALA A 342 1.76 1.13 21.40
CA ALA A 342 2.75 0.10 21.62
C ALA A 342 3.92 0.21 20.62
N ASP A 343 3.60 0.46 19.35
CA ASP A 343 4.60 0.67 18.30
C ASP A 343 5.45 1.93 18.55
N LEU A 344 4.81 3.04 18.93
CA LEU A 344 5.52 4.27 19.28
C LEU A 344 6.41 4.08 20.50
N ALA A 345 5.92 3.42 21.55
CA ALA A 345 6.71 3.11 22.73
C ALA A 345 7.95 2.26 22.38
N ALA A 346 7.80 1.27 21.48
CA ALA A 346 8.91 0.45 20.98
C ALA A 346 9.97 1.25 20.22
N HIS A 347 9.62 2.44 19.73
CA HIS A 347 10.51 3.40 19.06
C HIS A 347 10.91 4.59 19.96
N GLY A 348 10.52 4.61 21.23
CA GLY A 348 10.82 5.72 22.16
C GLY A 348 9.99 6.98 21.92
N PHE A 349 8.83 6.86 21.28
CA PHE A 349 7.90 7.95 21.00
C PHE A 349 6.58 7.80 21.77
N THR A 350 5.84 8.90 21.82
CA THR A 350 4.43 8.96 22.20
C THR A 350 3.65 9.53 21.01
N ARG A 351 2.31 9.52 21.03
CA ARG A 351 1.53 10.22 19.99
C ARG A 351 1.89 11.70 19.89
N ALA A 352 2.24 12.35 21.01
CA ALA A 352 2.62 13.76 21.01
C ALA A 352 4.00 14.01 20.35
N THR A 353 4.93 13.06 20.49
CA THR A 353 6.32 13.19 20.01
C THR A 353 6.60 12.40 18.73
N MET A 354 5.60 11.73 18.16
CA MET A 354 5.77 10.90 16.97
C MET A 354 6.23 11.71 15.74
N PRO A 355 6.96 11.09 14.80
CA PRO A 355 7.33 11.77 13.56
C PRO A 355 6.13 12.21 12.73
N ARG A 356 6.12 13.50 12.36
CA ARG A 356 5.09 14.12 11.53
C ARG A 356 5.36 13.88 10.05
N LYS A 357 4.99 12.70 9.55
CA LYS A 357 5.31 12.27 8.17
C LYS A 357 4.12 12.30 7.19
N THR A 358 2.90 12.60 7.62
CA THR A 358 1.75 12.79 6.71
C THR A 358 1.58 14.26 6.34
N ARG A 359 1.93 14.66 5.12
CA ARG A 359 1.97 16.08 4.72
C ARG A 359 0.58 16.60 4.34
N VAL A 360 0.02 17.47 5.17
CA VAL A 360 -1.28 18.13 4.96
C VAL A 360 -1.05 19.61 4.71
N TRP A 361 -1.47 20.07 3.54
CA TRP A 361 -1.26 21.44 3.12
C TRP A 361 -2.60 22.15 3.04
N VAL A 362 -2.69 23.32 3.64
CA VAL A 362 -3.92 24.11 3.66
C VAL A 362 -3.63 25.44 3.00
N ARG A 363 -4.35 25.74 1.92
CA ARG A 363 -4.17 26.96 1.16
C ARG A 363 -5.36 27.88 1.37
N PHE A 364 -5.09 29.02 1.99
CA PHE A 364 -6.07 30.07 2.27
C PHE A 364 -6.38 30.89 1.01
N PRO A 365 -7.54 31.56 0.97
CA PRO A 365 -7.84 32.59 -0.01
C PRO A 365 -6.73 33.62 -0.20
N ALA A 366 -6.49 33.97 -1.47
CA ALA A 366 -5.49 34.98 -1.84
C ALA A 366 -5.97 36.42 -1.55
N ASP A 367 -7.29 36.63 -1.51
CA ASP A 367 -7.91 37.90 -1.18
C ASP A 367 -7.83 38.19 0.33
N LYS A 368 -8.02 39.45 0.73
CA LYS A 368 -7.94 39.86 2.15
C LYS A 368 -9.08 39.22 2.95
N ILE A 369 -8.76 38.16 3.68
CA ILE A 369 -9.59 37.63 4.77
C ILE A 369 -9.34 38.51 6.00
N ALA A 370 -10.41 38.90 6.69
CA ALA A 370 -10.26 39.69 7.90
C ALA A 370 -9.51 38.88 8.99
N PRO A 371 -8.58 39.47 9.76
CA PRO A 371 -7.87 38.76 10.82
C PRO A 371 -8.79 38.02 11.81
N ALA A 372 -9.97 38.59 12.12
CA ALA A 372 -10.98 37.96 12.97
C ALA A 372 -11.52 36.64 12.39
N GLN A 373 -11.69 36.54 11.06
CA GLN A 373 -12.14 35.31 10.40
C GLN A 373 -11.06 34.22 10.43
N LEU A 374 -9.78 34.60 10.34
CA LEU A 374 -8.67 33.67 10.50
C LEU A 374 -8.54 33.19 11.95
N ALA A 375 -8.67 34.09 12.91
CA ALA A 375 -8.66 33.76 14.34
C ALA A 375 -9.77 32.75 14.69
N ALA A 376 -10.96 32.91 14.12
CA ALA A 376 -12.07 31.97 14.31
C ALA A 376 -11.81 30.58 13.70
N ALA A 377 -10.87 30.44 12.76
CA ALA A 377 -10.54 29.17 12.12
C ALA A 377 -9.42 28.39 12.85
N LEU A 378 -8.67 29.02 13.77
CA LEU A 378 -7.56 28.36 14.46
C LEU A 378 -7.93 27.05 15.18
N PRO A 379 -9.10 26.95 15.87
CA PRO A 379 -9.52 25.71 16.51
C PRO A 379 -9.58 24.51 15.56
N ILE A 380 -9.93 24.70 14.28
CA ILE A 380 -9.96 23.64 13.26
C ILE A 380 -8.62 22.93 13.12
N PHE A 381 -7.54 23.69 13.10
CA PHE A 381 -6.20 23.14 12.93
C PHE A 381 -5.69 22.47 14.21
N ARG A 382 -6.09 22.98 15.39
CA ARG A 382 -5.79 22.35 16.69
C ARG A 382 -6.49 21.01 16.83
N ASP A 383 -7.75 20.93 16.42
CA ASP A 383 -8.51 19.67 16.39
C ASP A 383 -7.89 18.69 15.38
N LEU A 384 -7.46 19.19 14.21
CA LEU A 384 -6.75 18.36 13.23
C LEU A 384 -5.45 17.80 13.80
N ARG A 385 -4.66 18.61 14.51
CA ARG A 385 -3.43 18.17 15.18
C ARG A 385 -3.70 17.09 16.22
N ARG A 386 -4.76 17.26 17.03
CA ARG A 386 -5.16 16.27 18.04
C ARG A 386 -5.58 14.95 17.40
N SER A 387 -6.40 15.01 16.35
CA SER A 387 -6.92 13.79 15.71
C SER A 387 -5.93 13.10 14.78
N ARG A 388 -4.96 13.86 14.26
CA ARG A 388 -3.90 13.37 13.36
C ARG A 388 -2.54 13.90 13.80
N PRO A 389 -2.01 13.42 14.94
CA PRO A 389 -0.71 13.85 15.46
C PRO A 389 0.45 13.56 14.50
N ASP A 390 0.29 12.58 13.60
CA ASP A 390 1.26 12.19 12.57
C ASP A 390 1.37 13.20 11.40
N THR A 391 0.55 14.25 11.38
CA THR A 391 0.50 15.19 10.26
C THR A 391 1.62 16.23 10.33
N GLN A 392 2.20 16.55 9.18
CA GLN A 392 2.99 17.76 9.00
C GLN A 392 2.09 18.79 8.31
N LEU A 393 1.71 19.83 9.05
CA LEU A 393 0.76 20.84 8.63
C LEU A 393 1.48 22.06 8.06
N THR A 394 1.30 22.31 6.76
CA THR A 394 1.80 23.49 6.06
C THR A 394 0.65 24.42 5.70
N LEU A 395 0.69 25.66 6.17
CA LEU A 395 -0.28 26.70 5.87
C LEU A 395 0.28 27.63 4.78
N LEU A 396 -0.48 27.83 3.71
CA LEU A 396 -0.17 28.73 2.60
C LEU A 396 -1.15 29.91 2.63
N ALA A 397 -0.67 31.12 2.93
CA ALA A 397 -1.51 32.29 3.11
C ALA A 397 -0.89 33.57 2.50
N PRO A 398 -1.69 34.59 2.13
CA PRO A 398 -1.14 35.87 1.66
C PRO A 398 -0.40 36.59 2.79
N ALA A 399 0.52 37.50 2.45
CA ALA A 399 1.37 38.21 3.43
C ALA A 399 0.59 38.81 4.61
N GLY A 400 -0.54 39.49 4.33
CA GLY A 400 -1.35 40.15 5.36
C GLY A 400 -2.10 39.19 6.31
N ALA A 401 -2.07 37.88 6.05
CA ALA A 401 -2.72 36.86 6.87
C ALA A 401 -1.72 36.09 7.76
N LEU A 402 -0.41 36.27 7.57
CA LEU A 402 0.60 35.47 8.25
C LEU A 402 0.59 35.70 9.77
N ASP A 403 0.49 36.95 10.22
CA ASP A 403 0.49 37.29 11.65
C ASP A 403 -0.70 36.67 12.40
N ALA A 404 -1.88 36.62 11.76
CA ALA A 404 -3.07 36.00 12.35
C ALA A 404 -2.96 34.47 12.48
N LEU A 405 -2.10 33.83 11.68
CA LEU A 405 -1.85 32.39 11.70
C LEU A 405 -0.62 32.00 12.53
N LYS A 406 0.22 32.97 12.91
CA LYS A 406 1.41 32.76 13.72
C LYS A 406 1.16 32.01 15.04
N PRO A 407 0.03 32.20 15.76
CA PRO A 407 -0.26 31.43 16.97
C PRO A 407 -0.27 29.90 16.77
N LEU A 408 -0.57 29.40 15.56
CA LEU A 408 -0.52 27.97 15.24
C LEU A 408 0.91 27.43 15.11
N ILE A 409 1.86 28.28 14.75
CA ILE A 409 3.29 27.93 14.75
C ILE A 409 3.80 27.95 16.19
N ASP A 410 3.45 29.00 16.95
CA ASP A 410 3.92 29.20 18.32
C ASP A 410 3.45 28.10 19.27
N ASP A 411 2.23 27.57 19.10
CA ASP A 411 1.69 26.45 19.89
C ASP A 411 2.03 25.05 19.32
N GLY A 412 2.79 24.99 18.22
CA GLY A 412 3.22 23.74 17.58
C GLY A 412 2.14 22.98 16.81
N THR A 413 0.96 23.58 16.61
CA THR A 413 -0.13 23.00 15.81
C THR A 413 0.25 22.85 14.34
N ALA A 414 0.82 23.90 13.76
CA ALA A 414 1.34 23.93 12.38
C ALA A 414 2.87 23.82 12.39
N ASP A 415 3.41 23.20 11.34
CA ASP A 415 4.86 23.01 11.19
C ASP A 415 5.49 24.09 10.31
N TYR A 416 4.73 24.55 9.31
CA TYR A 416 5.20 25.57 8.38
C TYR A 416 4.12 26.57 8.04
N LEU A 417 4.51 27.83 7.98
CA LEU A 417 3.71 28.94 7.45
C LEU A 417 4.48 29.54 6.27
N ARG A 418 3.89 29.56 5.08
CA ARG A 418 4.53 30.07 3.85
C ARG A 418 3.66 31.11 3.18
N GLU A 419 4.28 32.20 2.72
CA GLU A 419 3.60 33.24 1.95
C GLU A 419 3.20 32.71 0.56
N LEU A 420 1.99 33.05 0.12
CA LEU A 420 1.55 32.82 -1.25
C LEU A 420 2.32 33.75 -2.22
N PRO A 421 2.86 33.20 -3.32
CA PRO A 421 3.58 33.98 -4.32
C PRO A 421 2.66 34.99 -5.02
N ARG A 422 3.17 36.21 -5.22
CA ARG A 422 2.48 37.28 -5.97
C ARG A 422 2.66 37.09 -7.47
N GLY A 423 1.58 37.23 -8.23
CA GLY A 423 1.59 37.08 -9.69
C GLY A 423 1.38 35.64 -10.19
N ALA A 424 0.78 35.52 -11.38
CA ALA A 424 0.35 34.21 -11.91
C ALA A 424 1.52 33.28 -12.29
N LEU A 425 2.58 33.83 -12.90
CA LEU A 425 3.75 33.05 -13.33
C LEU A 425 4.52 32.51 -12.12
N ALA A 426 4.80 33.38 -11.14
CA ALA A 426 5.47 33.02 -9.89
C ALA A 426 4.68 31.92 -9.15
N SER A 427 3.36 32.06 -9.05
CA SER A 427 2.49 31.03 -8.46
C SER A 427 2.61 29.69 -9.17
N ARG A 428 2.47 29.67 -10.50
CA ARG A 428 2.60 28.43 -11.27
C ARG A 428 3.96 27.75 -11.06
N CYS A 429 5.05 28.51 -11.05
CA CYS A 429 6.39 28.00 -10.80
C CYS A 429 6.54 27.45 -9.37
N TYR A 430 6.02 28.19 -8.38
CA TYR A 430 6.02 27.80 -6.97
C TYR A 430 5.30 26.46 -6.77
N PHE A 431 4.02 26.34 -7.12
CA PHE A 431 3.25 25.10 -6.90
C PHE A 431 3.76 23.91 -7.72
N LYS A 432 4.37 24.15 -8.88
CA LYS A 432 5.05 23.10 -9.65
C LYS A 432 6.32 22.58 -8.95
N LYS A 433 7.04 23.42 -8.18
CA LYS A 433 8.17 22.98 -7.36
C LYS A 433 7.71 22.14 -6.17
N LEU A 434 6.60 22.56 -5.53
CA LEU A 434 6.03 21.89 -4.36
C LEU A 434 5.66 20.41 -4.60
N ARG A 435 5.44 19.98 -5.84
CA ARG A 435 5.24 18.55 -6.17
C ARG A 435 6.41 17.64 -5.76
N LEU A 436 7.61 18.20 -5.60
CA LEU A 436 8.81 17.48 -5.15
C LEU A 436 8.83 17.27 -3.63
N GLU A 437 7.92 17.91 -2.90
CA GLU A 437 7.69 17.70 -1.47
C GLU A 437 6.63 16.63 -1.20
N TYR A 438 6.05 16.02 -2.26
CA TYR A 438 5.07 14.93 -2.18
C TYR A 438 3.95 15.14 -1.12
N PRO A 439 3.19 16.25 -1.21
CA PRO A 439 2.08 16.50 -0.29
C PRO A 439 1.04 15.39 -0.37
N ASP A 440 0.61 14.86 0.77
CA ASP A 440 -0.35 13.76 0.85
C ASP A 440 -1.80 14.26 0.72
N VAL A 441 -2.09 15.43 1.29
CA VAL A 441 -3.38 16.12 1.21
C VAL A 441 -3.14 17.58 0.89
N PHE A 442 -3.92 18.12 -0.04
CA PHE A 442 -3.99 19.54 -0.30
C PHE A 442 -5.43 20.03 -0.11
N VAL A 443 -5.68 20.78 0.97
CA VAL A 443 -6.97 21.41 1.26
C VAL A 443 -6.95 22.82 0.68
N ASN A 444 -7.86 23.10 -0.24
CA ASN A 444 -8.00 24.41 -0.86
C ASN A 444 -9.22 25.14 -0.28
N LEU A 445 -8.97 26.15 0.54
CA LEU A 445 -10.00 26.96 1.18
C LEU A 445 -10.52 28.10 0.30
N ASP A 446 -9.87 28.39 -0.83
CA ASP A 446 -10.42 29.34 -1.82
C ASP A 446 -11.02 28.62 -3.01
N GLU A 447 -12.19 29.12 -3.38
CA GLU A 447 -13.15 28.50 -4.27
C GLU A 447 -12.87 28.80 -5.76
N SER A 448 -11.77 29.48 -6.07
CA SER A 448 -11.41 29.87 -7.43
C SER A 448 -10.80 28.73 -8.26
N ALA A 449 -11.09 28.74 -9.56
CA ALA A 449 -10.51 27.79 -10.50
C ALA A 449 -8.98 27.90 -10.62
N ARG A 450 -8.41 29.07 -10.32
CA ARG A 450 -6.95 29.27 -10.29
C ARG A 450 -6.34 28.44 -9.16
N ALA A 451 -6.88 28.56 -7.97
CA ALA A 451 -6.45 27.82 -6.80
C ALA A 451 -6.52 26.30 -7.00
N ASP A 452 -7.57 25.82 -7.67
CA ASP A 452 -7.68 24.38 -7.96
C ASP A 452 -6.60 23.90 -8.93
N ARG A 453 -6.20 24.73 -9.90
CA ARG A 453 -5.07 24.41 -10.78
C ARG A 453 -3.75 24.42 -10.03
N GLU A 454 -3.57 25.32 -9.07
CA GLU A 454 -2.43 25.35 -8.15
C GLU A 454 -2.37 24.04 -7.35
N ALA A 455 -3.47 23.64 -6.70
CA ALA A 455 -3.60 22.36 -6.00
C ALA A 455 -3.27 21.17 -6.91
N LYS A 456 -3.83 21.11 -8.13
CA LYS A 456 -3.56 20.04 -9.12
C LYS A 456 -2.09 19.97 -9.51
N SER A 457 -1.40 21.10 -9.59
CA SER A 457 0.01 21.14 -9.98
C SER A 457 0.97 20.54 -8.94
N THR A 458 0.55 20.47 -7.68
CA THR A 458 1.29 19.78 -6.61
C THR A 458 1.30 18.25 -6.77
N ARG A 459 0.40 17.70 -7.59
CA ARG A 459 0.18 16.26 -7.75
C ARG A 459 -0.15 15.53 -6.44
N SER A 460 -0.64 16.26 -5.43
CA SER A 460 -1.15 15.63 -4.21
C SER A 460 -2.24 14.61 -4.58
N PRO A 461 -2.20 13.38 -4.04
CA PRO A 461 -3.16 12.34 -4.38
C PRO A 461 -4.58 12.67 -3.90
N GLN A 462 -4.72 13.52 -2.87
CA GLN A 462 -5.99 14.02 -2.36
C GLN A 462 -6.01 15.54 -2.38
N ARG A 463 -6.99 16.11 -3.06
CA ARG A 463 -7.17 17.56 -3.21
C ARG A 463 -8.60 17.90 -2.83
N PHE A 464 -8.76 18.52 -1.68
CA PHE A 464 -10.04 18.77 -1.04
C PHE A 464 -10.43 20.23 -1.17
N GLY A 465 -11.73 20.50 -1.19
CA GLY A 465 -12.26 21.86 -1.18
C GLY A 465 -13.77 21.89 -1.10
N LEU A 466 -14.31 23.09 -0.93
CA LEU A 466 -15.74 23.34 -0.85
C LEU A 466 -16.35 23.49 -2.24
N ALA A 467 -17.60 23.11 -2.46
CA ALA A 467 -18.33 23.43 -3.69
C ALA A 467 -19.70 24.02 -3.34
N ARG A 468 -20.04 25.16 -3.96
CA ARG A 468 -21.40 25.71 -3.91
C ARG A 468 -22.35 24.81 -4.71
N PRO A 469 -23.67 24.81 -4.42
CA PRO A 469 -24.65 24.04 -5.19
C PRO A 469 -24.49 24.24 -6.71
N GLY A 470 -24.27 23.14 -7.45
CA GLY A 470 -24.10 23.16 -8.90
C GLY A 470 -22.71 23.61 -9.40
N GLN A 471 -21.79 24.02 -8.52
CA GLN A 471 -20.44 24.43 -8.88
C GLN A 471 -19.55 23.21 -9.17
N ARG A 472 -18.93 23.16 -10.35
CA ARG A 472 -17.97 22.10 -10.70
C ARG A 472 -16.52 22.52 -10.40
N ARG A 473 -15.78 21.68 -9.68
CA ARG A 473 -14.35 21.86 -9.36
C ARG A 473 -13.47 20.69 -9.83
N PRO A 474 -13.31 20.47 -11.15
CA PRO A 474 -12.70 19.25 -11.72
C PRO A 474 -11.19 19.08 -11.45
N SER A 475 -10.54 20.07 -10.86
CA SER A 475 -9.12 19.99 -10.49
C SER A 475 -8.92 19.47 -9.05
N LEU A 476 -9.97 19.44 -8.24
CA LEU A 476 -10.01 18.75 -6.95
C LEU A 476 -10.31 17.25 -7.14
N THR A 477 -9.97 16.43 -6.16
CA THR A 477 -10.33 14.99 -6.16
C THR A 477 -11.68 14.77 -5.52
N ASP A 478 -11.95 15.48 -4.43
CA ASP A 478 -13.13 15.33 -3.60
C ASP A 478 -13.57 16.73 -3.14
N VAL A 479 -14.88 16.94 -3.05
CA VAL A 479 -15.45 18.21 -2.63
C VAL A 479 -16.54 17.98 -1.59
N TYR A 480 -16.61 18.90 -0.62
CA TYR A 480 -17.80 19.03 0.22
C TYR A 480 -18.79 19.96 -0.50
N GLU A 481 -19.88 19.39 -1.01
CA GLU A 481 -20.96 20.17 -1.61
C GLU A 481 -21.83 20.75 -0.48
N VAL A 482 -21.85 22.08 -0.38
CA VAL A 482 -22.53 22.74 0.74
C VAL A 482 -24.03 22.79 0.49
N PRO A 483 -24.86 22.37 1.45
CA PRO A 483 -26.31 22.48 1.33
C PRO A 483 -26.78 23.92 1.09
N ALA A 484 -27.76 24.10 0.19
CA ALA A 484 -28.24 25.42 -0.23
C ALA A 484 -28.93 26.18 0.91
N ASP A 485 -29.69 25.47 1.74
CA ASP A 485 -30.32 25.96 2.97
C ASP A 485 -29.28 26.45 3.98
N PHE A 486 -28.17 25.72 4.15
CA PHE A 486 -27.08 26.15 5.02
C PHE A 486 -26.40 27.41 4.50
N LEU A 487 -26.16 27.51 3.19
CA LEU A 487 -25.59 28.71 2.58
C LEU A 487 -26.50 29.94 2.70
N ALA A 488 -27.82 29.75 2.67
CA ALA A 488 -28.78 30.83 2.84
C ALA A 488 -28.67 31.54 4.21
N THR A 489 -28.10 30.86 5.23
CA THR A 489 -27.81 31.47 6.54
C THR A 489 -26.62 32.43 6.54
N ASN A 490 -25.94 32.60 5.39
CA ASN A 490 -24.71 33.39 5.23
C ASN A 490 -23.63 33.07 6.30
N PRO A 491 -23.23 31.79 6.43
CA PRO A 491 -22.32 31.37 7.48
C PRO A 491 -20.94 32.02 7.31
N ALA A 492 -20.30 32.38 8.43
CA ALA A 492 -18.95 32.90 8.41
C ALA A 492 -17.96 31.89 7.79
N PRO A 493 -16.86 32.33 7.14
CA PRO A 493 -15.91 31.44 6.47
C PRO A 493 -15.37 30.31 7.36
N ALA A 494 -15.06 30.61 8.63
CA ALA A 494 -14.59 29.61 9.58
C ALA A 494 -15.60 28.47 9.80
N VAL A 495 -16.90 28.75 9.78
CA VAL A 495 -17.95 27.74 9.92
C VAL A 495 -18.03 26.86 8.67
N LEU A 496 -17.90 27.44 7.47
CA LEU A 496 -17.83 26.68 6.23
C LEU A 496 -16.60 25.77 6.19
N TRP A 497 -15.44 26.29 6.61
CA TRP A 497 -14.22 25.51 6.70
C TRP A 497 -14.32 24.41 7.74
N ARG A 498 -14.94 24.66 8.90
CA ARG A 498 -15.22 23.61 9.89
C ARG A 498 -15.99 22.45 9.25
N LYS A 499 -17.10 22.75 8.56
CA LYS A 499 -17.92 21.74 7.88
C LYS A 499 -17.15 20.99 6.79
N LEU A 500 -16.27 21.67 6.06
CA LEU A 500 -15.35 21.04 5.11
C LEU A 500 -14.46 19.99 5.78
N PHE A 501 -13.81 20.34 6.90
CA PHE A 501 -12.92 19.43 7.60
C PHE A 501 -13.70 18.27 8.25
N GLU A 502 -14.87 18.54 8.84
CA GLU A 502 -15.77 17.51 9.37
C GLU A 502 -16.21 16.51 8.29
N HIS A 503 -16.56 16.99 7.10
CA HIS A 503 -16.89 16.14 5.95
C HIS A 503 -15.75 15.19 5.57
N PHE A 504 -14.49 15.65 5.72
CA PHE A 504 -13.29 14.84 5.48
C PHE A 504 -12.77 14.12 6.74
N GLY A 505 -13.61 14.00 7.76
CA GLY A 505 -13.40 13.12 8.90
C GLY A 505 -12.76 13.77 10.12
N LEU A 506 -12.71 15.10 10.20
CA LEU A 506 -12.36 15.77 11.45
C LEU A 506 -13.49 15.52 12.48
N PRO A 507 -13.19 15.12 13.72
CA PRO A 507 -14.22 14.96 14.75
C PRO A 507 -15.01 16.26 14.99
N GLU A 508 -16.31 16.13 15.26
CA GLU A 508 -17.15 17.26 15.64
C GLU A 508 -16.71 17.84 16.99
N GLU A 509 -16.79 19.15 17.11
CA GLU A 509 -16.39 19.89 18.31
C GLU A 509 -17.14 19.37 19.55
N GLY A 510 -16.40 18.92 20.57
CA GLY A 510 -16.97 18.41 21.82
C GLY A 510 -17.44 16.94 21.82
N LYS A 511 -17.30 16.19 20.72
CA LYS A 511 -17.56 14.74 20.70
C LYS A 511 -16.26 13.93 20.81
N PRO A 512 -16.16 12.97 21.75
CA PRO A 512 -14.97 12.13 21.87
C PRO A 512 -14.75 11.27 20.61
N GLU A 513 -13.48 11.00 20.28
CA GLU A 513 -13.05 10.26 19.07
C GLU A 513 -13.57 8.81 18.97
N ASN A 514 -14.20 8.29 20.03
CA ASN A 514 -14.62 6.90 20.13
C ASN A 514 -16.01 6.65 19.53
N LEU A 515 -16.14 6.81 18.21
CA LEU A 515 -17.14 6.05 17.46
C LEU A 515 -16.43 4.81 16.91
N LYS A 516 -16.38 3.75 17.73
CA LYS A 516 -16.17 2.40 17.22
C LYS A 516 -17.28 2.15 16.19
N ALA A 517 -16.89 2.02 14.93
CA ALA A 517 -17.78 1.60 13.84
C ALA A 517 -18.10 0.10 13.96
#